data_AF-A0A4Y5P516-F1
#
_entry.id   AF-A0A4Y5P516-F1
#
_cell.length_a   1.000
_cell.length_b   1.000
_cell.length_c   1.000
_cell.angle_alpha   90.00
_cell.angle_beta   90.00
_cell.angle_gamma   90.00
#
_symmetry.space_group_name_H-M   'P 1'
#
loop_
_entity.id
_entity.type
_entity.pdbx_description
1 polymer ?
#
loop_
_entity_poly.entity_id
_entity_poly.type
_entity_poly.pdbx_seq_one_letter_code
_entity_poly.pdbx_strand_id
1 'polypeptide(L)' 'MAVPKKRTSKSKKKIRKSVWLNKTNEIALKALSLAKSILTNRSKSFHYGINNELGNNLPKSISNNQE' A
#
# COMPACT_ATOMS: atom_id res chain seq x y z
N MET A 1 -11.39 39.27 -0.69
CA MET A 1 -10.64 38.01 -1.00
C MET A 1 -9.63 38.28 -2.09
N ALA A 2 -8.45 37.65 -2.02
CA ALA A 2 -7.44 37.78 -3.06
C ALA A 2 -7.86 37.01 -4.32
N VAL A 3 -7.76 37.65 -5.50
CA VAL A 3 -8.10 37.07 -6.79
C VAL A 3 -6.84 37.00 -7.66
N PRO A 4 -6.55 35.86 -8.32
CA PRO A 4 -5.38 35.76 -9.18
C PRO A 4 -5.53 36.70 -10.38
N LYS A 5 -4.59 37.65 -10.52
CA LYS A 5 -4.59 38.60 -11.63
C LYS A 5 -4.39 37.95 -13.00
N LYS A 6 -3.65 36.83 -13.05
CA LYS A 6 -3.33 36.05 -14.25
C LYS A 6 -3.35 34.56 -13.93
N ARG A 7 -3.64 33.74 -14.94
CA ARG A 7 -3.56 32.28 -14.81
C ARG A 7 -2.12 31.83 -14.61
N THR A 8 -1.91 30.77 -13.86
CA THR A 8 -0.60 30.11 -13.76
C THR A 8 -0.21 29.49 -15.10
N SER A 9 1.07 29.55 -15.48
CA SER A 9 1.55 28.87 -16.69
C SER A 9 1.36 27.36 -16.60
N LYS A 10 1.29 26.70 -17.76
CA LYS A 10 1.15 25.23 -17.85
C LYS A 10 2.28 24.52 -17.10
N SER A 11 3.52 25.02 -17.22
CA SER A 11 4.69 24.45 -16.53
C SER A 11 4.54 24.52 -15.00
N LYS A 12 4.21 25.69 -14.44
CA LYS A 12 4.01 25.85 -12.99
C LYS A 12 2.84 25.00 -12.45
N LYS A 13 1.79 24.77 -13.24
CA LYS A 13 0.71 23.84 -12.88
C LYS A 13 1.19 22.39 -12.85
N LYS A 14 1.96 21.95 -13.86
CA LYS A 14 2.52 20.58 -13.93
C LYS A 14 3.46 20.29 -12.76
N ILE A 15 4.36 21.22 -12.40
CA ILE A 15 5.30 21.07 -11.28
C ILE A 15 4.54 20.85 -9.96
N ARG A 16 3.47 21.60 -9.70
CA ARG A 16 2.66 21.38 -8.49
C ARG A 16 2.01 20.00 -8.47
N LYS A 17 1.53 19.54 -9.63
CA LYS A 17 0.94 18.19 -9.75
C LYS A 17 1.98 17.08 -9.55
N SER A 18 3.20 17.24 -10.08
CA SER A 18 4.26 16.24 -9.93
C SER A 18 4.70 16.08 -8.47
N VAL A 19 4.73 17.15 -7.68
CA VAL A 19 5.00 17.07 -6.23
C VAL A 19 3.99 16.18 -5.52
N TRP A 20 2.70 16.27 -5.87
CA TRP A 20 1.68 15.40 -5.29
C TRP A 20 1.83 13.94 -5.75
N LEU A 21 2.09 13.71 -7.03
CA LEU A 21 2.30 12.36 -7.59
C LEU A 21 3.58 11.67 -7.05
N ASN A 22 4.63 12.42 -6.75
CA ASN A 22 5.85 11.85 -6.20
C ASN A 22 5.60 11.25 -4.81
N LYS A 23 4.79 11.89 -3.97
CA LYS A 23 4.39 11.35 -2.66
C LYS A 23 3.64 10.02 -2.80
N THR A 24 2.76 9.91 -3.78
CA THR A 24 2.01 8.66 -4.03
C THR A 24 2.91 7.54 -4.53
N ASN A 25 3.94 7.86 -5.33
CA ASN A 25 4.89 6.88 -5.83
C ASN A 25 5.68 6.21 -4.68
N GLU A 26 6.11 6.98 -3.68
CA GLU A 26 6.80 6.43 -2.51
C GLU A 26 5.91 5.45 -1.73
N ILE A 27 4.64 5.78 -1.56
CA ILE A 27 3.66 4.91 -0.89
C ILE A 27 3.43 3.64 -1.70
N ALA A 28 3.31 3.77 -3.03
CA ALA A 28 3.13 2.63 -3.93
C ALA A 28 4.30 1.64 -3.87
N LEU A 29 5.55 2.14 -3.82
CA LEU A 29 6.74 1.31 -3.67
C LEU A 29 6.75 0.54 -2.35
N LYS A 30 6.40 1.20 -1.24
CA LYS A 30 6.28 0.55 0.08
C LYS A 30 5.19 -0.52 0.08
N ALA A 31 4.02 -0.21 -0.48
CA ALA A 31 2.91 -1.15 -0.59
C ALA A 31 3.26 -2.38 -1.44
N LEU A 32 3.97 -2.20 -2.55
CA LEU A 32 4.44 -3.30 -3.41
C LEU A 32 5.43 -4.19 -2.66
N SER A 33 6.44 -3.60 -2.02
CA SER A 33 7.42 -4.34 -1.21
C SER A 33 6.73 -5.17 -0.13
N LEU A 34 5.76 -4.57 0.55
CA LEU A 34 4.94 -5.23 1.56
C LEU A 34 4.14 -6.41 0.98
N ALA A 35 3.45 -6.20 -0.14
CA ALA A 35 2.66 -7.25 -0.79
C ALA A 35 3.52 -8.47 -1.19
N LYS A 36 4.74 -8.23 -1.69
CA LYS A 36 5.70 -9.31 -1.98
C LYS A 36 6.10 -10.07 -0.72
N SER A 37 6.38 -9.37 0.38
CA SER A 37 6.72 -10.00 1.67
C SER A 37 5.62 -10.93 2.13
N ILE A 38 4.37 -10.44 2.12
CA ILE A 38 3.17 -11.21 2.46
C ILE A 38 3.05 -12.45 1.58
N LEU A 39 3.16 -12.30 0.26
CA LEU A 39 2.96 -13.39 -0.69
C LEU A 39 3.93 -14.55 -0.47
N THR A 40 5.17 -14.26 -0.05
CA THR A 40 6.16 -15.31 0.22
C THR A 40 5.88 -16.11 1.50
N ASN A 41 5.00 -15.61 2.38
CA ASN A 41 4.65 -16.22 3.66
C ASN A 41 5.83 -16.57 4.58
N ARG A 42 7.01 -15.96 4.34
CA ARG A 42 8.22 -16.16 5.16
C ARG A 42 8.24 -15.26 6.39
N SER A 43 7.59 -14.09 6.30
CA SER A 43 7.51 -13.12 7.39
C SER A 43 6.40 -13.48 8.38
N LYS A 44 6.75 -13.82 9.62
CA LYS A 44 5.79 -14.15 10.71
C LYS A 44 5.18 -12.93 11.42
N SER A 45 5.50 -11.71 10.99
CA SER A 45 5.12 -10.46 11.66
C SER A 45 3.77 -9.87 11.23
N PHE A 46 3.17 -10.35 10.14
CA PHE A 46 1.90 -9.86 9.63
C PHE A 46 0.75 -10.77 10.09
N HIS A 47 -0.17 -10.21 10.86
CA HIS A 47 -1.37 -10.91 11.32
C HIS A 47 -2.61 -10.29 10.68
N TYR A 48 -3.40 -11.10 9.97
CA TYR A 48 -4.72 -10.70 9.51
C TYR A 48 -5.71 -10.94 10.65
N GLY A 49 -6.45 -9.91 11.04
CA GLY A 49 -7.61 -10.04 11.92
C GLY A 49 -8.71 -10.79 11.18
N ILE A 50 -8.66 -12.12 11.19
CA ILE A 50 -9.76 -12.95 10.73
C ILE A 50 -10.88 -12.85 11.76
N ASN A 51 -11.96 -12.15 11.41
CA ASN A 51 -13.23 -12.32 12.12
C ASN A 51 -13.64 -13.79 11.91
N ASN A 52 -13.84 -14.52 13.01
CA ASN A 52 -13.96 -15.99 13.06
C ASN A 52 -15.19 -16.59 12.34
N GLU A 53 -15.85 -15.85 11.44
CA GLU A 53 -17.03 -16.32 10.71
C GLU A 53 -16.68 -17.09 9.42
N LEU A 54 -15.43 -16.99 8.94
CA LEU A 54 -14.94 -17.70 7.75
C LEU A 54 -13.99 -18.88 8.06
N GLY A 55 -13.66 -19.12 9.33
CA GLY A 55 -12.65 -20.10 9.77
C GLY A 55 -13.11 -21.56 9.80
N ASN A 56 -14.39 -21.84 9.58
CA ASN A 56 -14.96 -23.18 9.77
C ASN A 56 -14.98 -24.06 8.51
N ASN A 57 -14.46 -23.59 7.37
CA ASN A 57 -14.45 -24.36 6.11
C ASN A 57 -13.09 -24.42 5.39
N LEU A 58 -11.97 -24.04 6.03
CA LEU A 58 -10.65 -24.18 5.41
C LEU A 58 -9.94 -25.44 5.92
N PRO A 59 -9.46 -26.34 5.04
CA PRO A 59 -8.79 -27.56 5.48
C PRO A 59 -7.53 -27.20 6.27
N LYS A 60 -7.37 -27.82 7.45
CA LYS A 60 -6.13 -27.82 8.24
C LYS A 60 -5.05 -28.54 7.45
N SER A 61 -4.38 -27.84 6.54
CA SER A 61 -3.15 -28.31 5.91
C SER A 61 -1.95 -27.86 6.76
N ILE A 62 -1.60 -28.77 7.67
CA ILE A 62 -0.23 -29.10 8.07
C ILE A 62 0.44 -28.06 8.98
N SER A 63 0.17 -28.20 10.28
CA SER A 63 1.25 -28.18 11.26
C SER A 63 2.30 -29.20 10.79
N ASN A 64 3.52 -28.76 10.51
CA ASN A 64 4.76 -29.53 10.65
C ASN A 64 5.93 -28.63 10.18
N ASN A 65 6.59 -27.99 11.14
CA ASN A 65 7.96 -28.35 11.53
C ASN A 65 8.50 -27.26 12.45
N GLN A 66 8.65 -27.64 13.72
CA GLN A 66 9.55 -27.01 14.66
C GLN A 66 10.97 -27.23 14.14
N GLU A 67 11.63 -26.14 13.75
CA GLU A 67 12.99 -25.73 14.12
C GLU A 67 13.13 -24.23 13.79
#